data_AF-A0A6C0LC83-F1
#
_entry.id   AF-A0A6C0LC83-F1
#
_cell.length_a   1.000
_cell.length_b   1.000
_cell.length_c   1.000
_cell.angle_alpha   90.00
_cell.angle_beta   90.00
_cell.angle_gamma   90.00
#
_symmetry.space_group_name_H-M   'P 1'
#
loop_
_entity.id
_entity.type
_entity.pdbx_description
1 polymer ?
#
loop_
_entity_poly.entity_id
_entity_poly.type
_entity_poly.pdbx_seq_one_letter_code
_entity_poly.pdbx_strand_id
1 'polypeptide(L)'
;MSCRGDYHLFLRSGDKVYMEVRNAGEIVISFAELQKNKYWKYYYDLSLMLSNDMHRLIKNETFNKDYDQIYGYTAGRVYTGDRVWSLDTAYIDQSDMKDFKIIPSGNVCYYKINPFDLEGMKYSTKQELEVFELGYMNGLERVKWFSSRSVIYEKIAIEYQLNKMEKEYEELSEL
;
A
#
# COMPACT_ATOMS: atom_id res chain seq x y z
N MET A 1 -7.34 17.71 6.47
CA MET A 1 -6.01 17.09 6.35
C MET A 1 -5.84 16.66 4.90
N SER A 2 -5.03 17.34 4.08
CA SER A 2 -4.91 16.94 2.67
C SER A 2 -4.07 15.68 2.61
N CYS A 3 -4.66 14.56 2.20
CA CYS A 3 -3.94 13.35 1.81
C CYS A 3 -3.05 13.69 0.60
N ARG A 4 -1.87 14.27 0.85
CA ARG A 4 -0.77 14.47 -0.11
C ARG A 4 0.14 13.24 -0.20
N GLY A 5 -0.10 12.24 0.66
CA GLY A 5 0.63 10.98 0.68
C GLY A 5 0.49 10.21 -0.63
N ASP A 6 1.61 9.71 -1.09
CA ASP A 6 1.64 8.73 -2.16
C ASP A 6 1.24 7.35 -1.61
N TYR A 7 0.59 6.50 -2.40
CA TYR A 7 0.27 5.13 -2.00
C TYR A 7 0.47 4.14 -3.14
N HIS A 8 0.84 2.92 -2.74
CA HIS A 8 0.82 1.71 -3.53
C HIS A 8 0.14 0.63 -2.70
N LEU A 9 -0.95 0.08 -3.23
CA LEU A 9 -1.68 -1.01 -2.60
C LEU A 9 -1.55 -2.25 -3.47
N PHE A 10 -1.26 -3.37 -2.83
CA PHE A 10 -1.09 -4.65 -3.51
C PHE A 10 -1.99 -5.71 -2.88
N LEU A 11 -2.57 -6.57 -3.71
CA LEU A 11 -3.14 -7.85 -3.31
C LEU A 11 -2.58 -8.92 -4.23
N ARG A 12 -2.24 -10.07 -3.68
CA ARG A 12 -1.73 -11.20 -4.47
C ARG A 12 -2.51 -12.46 -4.15
N SER A 13 -2.95 -13.17 -5.19
CA SER A 13 -3.49 -14.53 -5.12
C SER A 13 -2.83 -15.38 -6.19
N GLY A 14 -1.98 -16.33 -5.76
CA GLY A 14 -1.16 -17.13 -6.66
C GLY A 14 -0.24 -16.26 -7.54
N ASP A 15 -0.45 -16.33 -8.86
CA ASP A 15 0.26 -15.49 -9.85
C ASP A 15 -0.42 -14.14 -10.08
N LYS A 16 -1.68 -13.94 -9.71
CA LYS A 16 -2.37 -12.65 -9.94
C LYS A 16 -1.99 -11.64 -8.88
N VAL A 17 -1.67 -10.43 -9.33
CA VAL A 17 -1.44 -9.27 -8.48
C VAL A 17 -2.37 -8.14 -8.90
N TYR A 18 -3.23 -7.70 -7.99
CA TYR A 18 -3.90 -6.41 -8.09
C TYR A 18 -2.96 -5.33 -7.53
N MET A 19 -2.79 -4.25 -8.29
CA MET A 19 -2.02 -3.08 -7.87
C MET A 19 -2.87 -1.83 -8.08
N GLU A 20 -3.04 -1.04 -7.02
CA GLU A 20 -3.64 0.29 -7.06
C GLU A 20 -2.60 1.33 -6.66
N VAL A 21 -2.40 2.35 -7.50
CA VAL A 21 -1.43 3.40 -7.24
C VAL A 21 -2.06 4.76 -7.47
N ARG A 22 -1.80 5.68 -6.54
CA ARG A 22 -2.31 7.05 -6.63
C ARG A 22 -1.89 7.70 -7.95
N ASN A 23 -2.86 8.26 -8.68
CA ASN A 23 -2.70 8.90 -9.98
C ASN A 23 -2.29 7.98 -11.15
N ALA A 24 -2.03 6.70 -10.92
CA ALA A 24 -1.81 5.71 -11.99
C ALA A 24 -3.08 4.91 -12.29
N GLY A 25 -3.93 4.69 -11.28
CA GLY A 25 -5.15 3.89 -11.39
C GLY A 25 -4.97 2.51 -10.77
N GLU A 26 -5.56 1.49 -11.39
CA GLU A 26 -5.54 0.12 -10.92
C GLU A 26 -5.36 -0.86 -12.07
N ILE A 27 -4.62 -1.94 -11.83
CA ILE A 27 -4.38 -3.01 -12.80
C ILE A 27 -4.35 -4.37 -12.11
N VAL A 28 -4.58 -5.42 -12.90
CA VAL A 28 -4.35 -6.82 -12.50
C VAL A 28 -3.31 -7.42 -13.44
N ILE A 29 -2.15 -7.79 -12.89
CA ILE A 29 -1.01 -8.30 -13.65
C ILE A 29 -0.53 -9.64 -13.08
N SER A 30 0.32 -10.35 -13.81
CA SER A 30 1.02 -11.50 -13.24
C SER A 30 2.12 -11.06 -12.29
N PHE A 31 2.49 -11.93 -11.37
CA PHE A 31 3.61 -11.67 -10.46
C PHE A 31 4.90 -11.50 -11.27
N ALA A 32 5.09 -12.30 -12.31
CA ALA A 32 6.22 -12.16 -13.23
C ALA A 32 6.26 -10.78 -13.93
N GLU A 33 5.11 -10.21 -14.31
CA GLU A 33 5.06 -8.88 -14.90
C GLU A 33 5.44 -7.79 -13.89
N LEU A 34 4.94 -7.88 -12.66
CA LEU A 34 5.31 -6.97 -11.57
C LEU A 34 6.82 -6.92 -11.35
N GLN A 35 7.50 -8.07 -11.42
CA GLN A 35 8.95 -8.17 -11.21
C GLN A 35 9.79 -7.45 -12.28
N LYS A 36 9.25 -7.20 -13.49
CA LYS A 36 9.99 -6.54 -14.58
C LYS A 36 10.21 -5.05 -14.33
N ASN A 37 9.27 -4.40 -13.63
CA ASN A 37 9.36 -2.98 -13.33
C ASN A 37 10.04 -2.76 -11.96
N LYS A 38 11.23 -2.17 -11.97
CA LYS A 38 12.02 -1.95 -10.75
C LYS A 38 11.29 -1.15 -9.67
N TYR A 39 10.41 -0.21 -10.06
CA TYR A 39 9.68 0.61 -9.10
C TYR A 39 8.56 -0.18 -8.46
N TRP A 40 7.77 -0.90 -9.26
CA TRP A 40 6.67 -1.72 -8.76
C TRP A 40 7.17 -2.85 -7.86
N LYS A 41 8.24 -3.53 -8.29
CA LYS A 41 8.93 -4.53 -7.47
C LYS A 41 9.38 -3.95 -6.13
N TYR A 42 10.07 -2.80 -6.15
CA TYR A 42 10.55 -2.17 -4.93
C TYR A 42 9.41 -1.86 -3.94
N TYR A 43 8.33 -1.22 -4.39
CA TYR A 43 7.22 -0.88 -3.51
C TYR A 43 6.42 -2.11 -3.07
N TYR A 44 6.35 -3.16 -3.89
CA TYR A 44 5.79 -4.45 -3.49
C TYR A 44 6.61 -5.06 -2.34
N ASP A 45 7.93 -5.17 -2.49
CA ASP A 45 8.80 -5.73 -1.45
C ASP A 45 8.75 -4.91 -0.15
N LEU A 46 8.75 -3.57 -0.27
CA LEU A 46 8.58 -2.67 0.85
C LEU A 46 7.23 -2.88 1.56
N SER A 47 6.15 -3.12 0.82
CA SER A 47 4.83 -3.38 1.41
C SER A 47 4.78 -4.67 2.24
N LEU A 48 5.55 -5.69 1.85
CA LEU A 48 5.69 -6.92 2.62
C LEU A 48 6.40 -6.65 3.95
N MET A 49 7.43 -5.82 3.95
CA MET A 49 8.15 -5.40 5.15
C MET A 49 7.34 -4.49 6.07
N LEU A 50 6.26 -3.88 5.60
CA LEU A 50 5.40 -3.02 6.42
C LEU A 50 4.13 -3.73 6.89
N SER A 51 3.86 -4.92 6.38
CA SER A 51 2.70 -5.72 6.77
C SER A 51 2.92 -6.32 8.16
N ASN A 52 1.99 -6.07 9.08
CA ASN A 52 2.04 -6.64 10.42
C ASN A 52 1.62 -8.11 10.41
N ASP A 53 0.58 -8.41 9.64
CA ASP A 53 0.08 -9.75 9.37
C ASP A 53 -0.50 -9.79 7.94
N MET A 54 0.23 -10.44 7.03
CA MET A 54 -0.13 -10.53 5.61
C MET A 54 -1.38 -11.38 5.34
N HIS A 55 -1.84 -12.17 6.33
CA HIS A 55 -2.98 -13.07 6.18
C HIS A 55 -4.24 -12.54 6.89
N ARG A 56 -4.10 -11.47 7.68
CA ARG A 56 -5.21 -10.86 8.40
C ARG A 56 -5.91 -9.79 7.56
N LEU A 57 -6.99 -10.22 6.90
CA LEU A 57 -7.96 -9.31 6.31
C LEU A 57 -8.90 -8.74 7.37
N ILE A 58 -9.07 -7.43 7.35
CA ILE A 58 -9.94 -6.71 8.27
C ILE A 58 -11.12 -6.14 7.51
N LYS A 59 -12.34 -6.46 7.97
CA LYS A 59 -13.60 -5.94 7.42
C LYS A 59 -14.00 -4.67 8.19
N ASN A 60 -14.07 -3.55 7.48
CA ASN A 60 -14.20 -2.20 8.04
C ASN A 60 -15.63 -1.62 7.98
N GLU A 61 -16.66 -2.43 8.26
CA GLU A 61 -18.05 -1.96 8.20
C GLU A 61 -18.33 -0.79 9.16
N THR A 62 -17.72 -0.80 10.35
CA THR A 62 -17.87 0.27 11.34
C THR A 62 -17.06 1.52 10.98
N PHE A 63 -15.83 1.33 10.50
CA PHE A 63 -14.95 2.43 10.15
C PHE A 63 -15.46 3.24 8.94
N ASN A 64 -16.14 2.63 7.97
CA ASN A 64 -16.70 3.39 6.84
C ASN A 64 -17.73 4.44 7.29
N LYS A 65 -18.51 4.16 8.34
CA LYS A 65 -19.44 5.13 8.93
C LYS A 65 -18.70 6.30 9.59
N ASP A 66 -17.60 6.02 10.27
CA ASP A 66 -16.77 7.03 10.94
C ASP A 66 -15.88 7.80 9.94
N TYR A 67 -15.42 7.16 8.86
CA TYR A 67 -14.57 7.76 7.84
C TYR A 67 -15.30 8.86 7.07
N ASP A 68 -16.56 8.65 6.70
CA ASP A 68 -17.40 9.69 6.11
C ASP A 68 -17.56 10.89 7.05
N GLN A 69 -17.63 10.63 8.36
CA GLN A 69 -17.71 11.68 9.37
C GLN A 69 -16.38 12.43 9.57
N ILE A 70 -15.24 11.74 9.52
CA ILE A 70 -13.89 12.29 9.80
C ILE A 70 -13.24 12.89 8.54
N TYR A 71 -13.41 12.26 7.38
CA TYR A 71 -12.71 12.57 6.12
C TYR A 71 -13.65 12.87 4.94
N GLY A 72 -14.96 12.60 5.05
CA GLY A 72 -15.97 12.86 4.00
C GLY A 72 -16.18 14.34 3.64
N TYR A 73 -15.64 15.27 4.45
CA TYR A 73 -15.54 16.69 4.10
C TYR A 73 -14.16 17.03 3.53
N THR A 74 -13.84 16.51 2.35
CA THR A 74 -12.76 17.06 1.51
C THR A 74 -13.36 17.79 0.30
N ALA A 75 -13.69 19.07 0.51
CA ALA A 75 -13.87 20.08 -0.54
C ALA A 75 -14.55 19.59 -1.85
N GLY A 76 -15.75 19.01 -1.74
CA GLY A 76 -16.59 18.68 -2.90
C GLY A 76 -16.23 17.39 -3.65
N ARG A 77 -15.32 16.54 -3.13
CA ARG A 77 -15.11 15.18 -3.64
C ARG A 77 -15.64 14.18 -2.63
N VAL A 78 -16.93 13.89 -2.70
CA VAL A 78 -17.50 12.75 -1.97
C VAL A 78 -16.77 11.50 -2.43
N TYR A 79 -16.11 10.82 -1.51
CA TYR A 79 -15.54 9.51 -1.79
C TYR A 79 -16.70 8.52 -1.90
N THR A 80 -16.98 8.01 -3.10
CA THR A 80 -18.16 7.17 -3.38
C THR A 80 -17.88 5.66 -3.34
N GLY A 81 -16.76 5.24 -2.76
CA GLY A 81 -16.37 3.83 -2.74
C GLY A 81 -16.54 3.23 -1.36
N ASP A 82 -17.38 2.21 -1.23
CA ASP A 82 -17.42 1.35 -0.04
C ASP A 82 -16.16 0.48 -0.03
N ARG A 83 -15.01 1.01 0.42
CA ARG A 83 -13.84 0.16 0.63
C ARG A 83 -14.05 -0.66 1.90
N VAL A 84 -14.47 -1.90 1.74
CA VAL A 84 -14.87 -2.77 2.87
C VAL A 84 -13.65 -3.43 3.53
N TRP A 85 -12.57 -3.65 2.78
CA TRP A 85 -11.47 -4.51 3.21
C TRP A 85 -10.18 -3.72 3.39
N SER A 86 -9.45 -4.01 4.47
CA SER A 86 -8.07 -3.56 4.67
C SER A 86 -7.15 -4.66 5.17
N LEU A 87 -5.85 -4.37 5.16
CA LEU A 87 -4.82 -5.14 5.85
C LEU A 87 -4.32 -4.42 7.10
N ASP A 88 -3.81 -5.20 8.04
CA ASP A 88 -3.04 -4.73 9.18
C ASP A 88 -1.60 -4.41 8.73
N THR A 89 -1.28 -3.11 8.67
CA THR A 89 -0.04 -2.64 8.05
C THR A 89 0.40 -1.29 8.61
N ALA A 90 1.70 -1.08 8.67
CA ALA A 90 2.28 0.21 8.96
C ALA A 90 2.41 1.08 7.68
N TYR A 91 2.64 2.38 7.86
CA TYR A 91 2.99 3.29 6.76
C TYR A 91 4.17 4.19 7.13
N ILE A 92 4.85 4.72 6.11
CA ILE A 92 5.95 5.68 6.28
C ILE A 92 5.35 7.09 6.33
N ASP A 93 5.51 7.76 7.46
CA ASP A 93 5.20 9.18 7.60
C ASP A 93 6.33 10.01 6.97
N GLN A 94 5.93 10.93 6.10
CA GLN A 94 6.81 11.83 5.34
C GLN A 94 6.45 13.29 5.62
N SER A 95 5.69 13.55 6.69
CA SER A 95 5.26 14.89 7.07
C SER A 95 6.44 15.80 7.37
N ASP A 96 7.52 15.25 7.96
CA ASP A 96 8.84 15.87 8.01
C ASP A 96 9.81 15.18 7.05
N MET A 97 10.20 15.88 5.99
CA MET A 97 11.14 15.39 4.98
C MET A 97 12.57 15.17 5.50
N LYS A 98 12.86 15.55 6.75
CA LYS A 98 14.14 15.28 7.43
C LYS A 98 14.07 14.09 8.38
N ASP A 99 12.88 13.69 8.81
CA ASP A 99 12.68 12.66 9.83
C ASP A 99 11.56 11.69 9.41
N PHE A 100 11.93 10.74 8.55
CA PHE A 100 11.03 9.68 8.12
C PHE A 100 10.89 8.65 9.23
N LYS A 101 9.65 8.28 9.53
CA LYS A 101 9.35 7.25 10.54
C LYS A 101 8.25 6.34 10.08
N ILE A 102 8.26 5.11 10.59
CA ILE A 102 7.14 4.19 10.41
C ILE A 102 6.12 4.47 11.51
N ILE A 103 4.89 4.68 11.08
CA ILE A 103 3.73 4.72 11.96
C ILE A 103 3.11 3.34 11.94
N PRO A 104 3.18 2.60 13.05
CA PRO A 104 2.36 1.41 13.23
C PRO A 104 0.92 1.89 13.09
N SER A 105 0.27 1.42 12.05
CA SER A 105 -1.06 1.86 11.73
C SER A 105 -1.96 0.66 11.74
N GLY A 106 -3.16 0.83 12.28
CA GLY A 106 -4.25 -0.09 11.96
C GLY A 106 -4.73 0.17 10.52
N ASN A 107 -5.98 -0.21 10.27
CA ASN A 107 -6.70 -0.12 8.99
C ASN A 107 -6.45 1.19 8.21
N VAL A 108 -5.44 1.23 7.35
CA VAL A 108 -5.17 2.39 6.46
C VAL A 108 -5.02 2.02 5.00
N CYS A 109 -4.81 0.74 4.70
CA CYS A 109 -4.72 0.21 3.33
C CYS A 109 -6.07 -0.39 2.92
N TYR A 110 -6.96 0.46 2.46
CA TYR A 110 -8.30 0.06 2.03
C TYR A 110 -8.29 -0.35 0.55
N TYR A 111 -8.89 -1.48 0.20
CA TYR A 111 -9.00 -1.91 -1.20
C TYR A 111 -10.34 -1.52 -1.82
N LYS A 112 -10.32 -1.16 -3.11
CA LYS A 112 -11.55 -0.96 -3.90
C LYS A 112 -12.24 -2.27 -4.27
N ILE A 113 -11.50 -3.37 -4.28
CA ILE A 113 -12.00 -4.69 -4.62
C ILE A 113 -12.19 -5.53 -3.36
N ASN A 114 -13.06 -6.53 -3.47
CA ASN A 114 -13.07 -7.64 -2.52
C ASN A 114 -11.85 -8.55 -2.81
N PRO A 115 -10.94 -8.79 -1.85
CA PRO A 115 -9.76 -9.63 -2.07
C PRO A 115 -10.08 -11.05 -2.55
N PHE A 116 -11.24 -11.59 -2.18
CA PHE A 116 -11.68 -12.92 -2.61
C PHE A 116 -12.04 -13.00 -4.10
N ASP A 117 -12.29 -11.87 -4.75
CA ASP A 117 -12.67 -11.83 -6.17
C ASP A 117 -11.43 -11.84 -7.08
N LEU A 118 -10.23 -11.58 -6.55
CA LEU A 118 -8.99 -11.40 -7.32
C LEU A 118 -8.69 -12.59 -8.24
N GLU A 119 -8.93 -13.81 -7.78
CA GLU A 119 -8.67 -15.02 -8.57
C GLU A 119 -9.51 -15.06 -9.86
N GLY A 120 -10.74 -14.55 -9.81
CA GLY A 120 -11.65 -14.47 -10.96
C GLY A 120 -11.45 -13.25 -11.86
N MET A 121 -10.66 -12.25 -11.44
CA MET A 121 -10.45 -11.03 -12.22
C MET A 121 -9.63 -11.29 -13.49
N LYS A 122 -9.97 -10.60 -14.59
CA LYS A 122 -9.18 -10.65 -15.82
C LYS A 122 -7.87 -9.89 -15.62
N TYR A 123 -6.81 -10.36 -16.29
CA TYR A 123 -5.58 -9.57 -16.40
C TYR A 123 -5.85 -8.31 -17.23
N SER A 124 -5.18 -7.22 -16.86
CA SER A 124 -5.16 -6.00 -17.63
C SER A 124 -4.58 -6.26 -19.01
N THR A 125 -5.23 -5.67 -20.01
CA THR A 125 -4.77 -5.63 -21.39
C THR A 125 -3.48 -4.79 -21.49
N LYS A 126 -2.76 -4.97 -22.60
CA LYS A 126 -1.55 -4.18 -22.88
C LYS A 126 -1.83 -2.67 -22.87
N GLN A 127 -2.96 -2.24 -23.43
CA GLN A 127 -3.35 -0.83 -23.47
C GLN A 127 -3.62 -0.28 -22.06
N GLU A 128 -4.29 -1.04 -21.20
CA GLU A 128 -4.50 -0.64 -19.80
C GLU A 128 -3.18 -0.53 -19.04
N LEU A 129 -2.23 -1.44 -19.29
CA LEU A 129 -0.90 -1.40 -18.71
C LEU A 129 -0.11 -0.16 -19.16
N GLU A 130 -0.16 0.18 -20.45
CA GLU A 130 0.47 1.38 -21.01
C GLU A 130 -0.10 2.67 -20.40
N VAL A 131 -1.42 2.75 -20.22
CA VAL A 131 -2.08 3.89 -19.56
C VAL A 131 -1.66 3.98 -18.09
N PHE A 132 -1.64 2.84 -17.38
CA PHE A 132 -1.20 2.79 -16.00
C PHE A 132 0.25 3.22 -15.85
N GLU A 133 1.16 2.73 -16.70
CA GLU A 133 2.57 3.13 -16.71
C GLU A 133 2.74 4.64 -16.95
N LEU A 134 1.99 5.20 -17.90
CA LEU A 134 2.01 6.64 -18.17
C LEU A 134 1.57 7.43 -16.93
N GLY A 135 0.47 7.01 -16.29
CA GLY A 135 -0.01 7.62 -15.05
C GLY A 135 0.98 7.48 -13.89
N TYR A 136 1.61 6.30 -13.76
CA TYR A 136 2.61 6.00 -12.76
C TYR A 136 3.84 6.93 -12.89
N MET A 137 4.32 7.10 -14.13
CA MET A 137 5.49 7.92 -14.43
C MET A 137 5.18 9.43 -14.36
N ASN A 138 3.92 9.84 -14.57
CA ASN A 138 3.47 11.23 -14.41
C ASN A 138 3.43 11.70 -12.94
N GLY A 139 3.55 10.78 -11.97
CA GLY A 139 3.73 11.10 -10.55
C GLY A 139 5.15 11.61 -10.26
N LEU A 140 5.46 12.84 -10.65
CA LEU A 140 6.83 13.39 -10.65
C LEU A 140 7.62 13.07 -9.38
N GLU A 141 7.05 13.22 -8.18
CA GLU A 141 7.79 13.03 -6.93
C GLU A 141 8.24 11.58 -6.68
N ARG A 142 7.40 10.58 -6.96
CA ARG A 142 7.71 9.16 -6.68
C ARG A 142 8.91 8.70 -7.50
N VAL A 143 8.97 9.11 -8.76
CA VAL A 143 10.03 8.73 -9.70
C VAL A 143 11.26 9.60 -9.50
N LYS A 144 11.07 10.93 -9.39
CA LYS A 144 12.16 11.91 -9.24
C LYS A 144 13.00 11.65 -7.99
N TRP A 145 12.35 11.34 -6.87
CA TRP A 145 13.03 11.14 -5.59
C TRP A 145 13.26 9.67 -5.25
N PHE A 146 12.98 8.76 -6.18
CA PHE A 146 13.06 7.32 -5.94
C PHE A 146 14.44 6.94 -5.36
N SER A 147 15.54 7.31 -6.04
CA SER A 147 16.87 6.86 -5.67
C SER A 147 17.32 7.29 -4.26
N SER A 148 16.88 8.46 -3.78
CA SER A 148 17.20 8.92 -2.43
C SER A 148 16.23 8.37 -1.39
N ARG A 149 14.93 8.34 -1.71
CA ARG A 149 13.89 7.85 -0.80
C ARG A 149 13.95 6.34 -0.60
N SER A 150 14.30 5.57 -1.63
CA SER A 150 14.31 4.11 -1.56
C SER A 150 15.29 3.60 -0.51
N VAL A 151 16.47 4.22 -0.41
CA VAL A 151 17.49 3.87 0.58
C VAL A 151 17.01 4.19 2.00
N ILE A 152 16.35 5.34 2.18
CA ILE A 152 15.81 5.75 3.48
C ILE A 152 14.69 4.80 3.91
N TYR A 153 13.75 4.52 3.01
CA TYR A 153 12.60 3.64 3.28
C TYR A 153 13.03 2.21 3.59
N GLU A 154 14.01 1.68 2.85
CA GLU A 154 14.55 0.35 3.12
C GLU A 154 15.20 0.30 4.51
N LYS A 155 16.04 1.29 4.85
CA LYS A 155 16.67 1.36 6.16
C LYS A 155 15.64 1.37 7.30
N ILE A 156 14.66 2.28 7.25
CA ILE A 156 13.67 2.39 8.33
C ILE A 156 12.75 1.15 8.39
N ALA A 157 12.45 0.51 7.26
CA ALA A 157 11.67 -0.72 7.22
C ALA A 157 12.43 -1.91 7.83
N ILE A 158 13.74 -2.01 7.58
CA ILE A 158 14.61 -3.01 8.23
C ILE A 158 14.63 -2.78 9.74
N GLU A 159 14.87 -1.54 10.19
CA GLU A 159 14.86 -1.19 11.61
C GLU A 159 13.53 -1.53 12.28
N TYR A 160 12.41 -1.26 11.60
CA TYR A 160 11.08 -1.61 12.09
C TYR A 160 10.88 -3.12 12.24
N GLN A 161 11.30 -3.92 11.26
CA GLN A 161 11.22 -5.38 11.33
C GLN A 161 12.12 -5.95 12.43
N LEU A 162 13.34 -5.43 12.59
CA LEU A 162 14.24 -5.84 13.68
C LEU A 162 13.60 -5.57 15.06
N ASN A 163 13.07 -4.37 15.27
CA ASN A 163 12.38 -4.02 16.52
C ASN A 163 11.15 -4.90 16.78
N LYS A 164 10.45 -5.37 15.74
CA LYS A 164 9.32 -6.29 15.88
C LYS A 164 9.81 -7.68 16.32
N MET A 165 10.85 -8.19 15.67
CA MET A 165 11.45 -9.48 16.02
C MET A 165 12.03 -9.50 17.44
N GLU A 166 12.67 -8.42 17.88
CA GLU A 166 13.22 -8.29 19.24
C GLU A 166 12.10 -8.39 20.29
N LYS A 167 10.98 -7.68 20.07
CA LYS A 167 9.80 -7.76 20.96
C LYS A 167 9.18 -9.15 21.01
N GLU A 168 8.99 -9.78 19.86
CA GLU A 168 8.47 -11.16 19.80
C GLU A 168 9.39 -12.15 20.54
N TYR A 169 10.71 -11.95 20.45
CA TYR A 169 11.69 -12.75 21.18
C TYR A 169 11.65 -12.52 22.69
N GLU A 170 11.56 -11.27 23.13
CA GLU A 170 11.42 -10.91 24.55
C GLU A 170 10.16 -11.55 25.15
N GLU A 171 9.01 -11.40 24.49
CA GLU A 171 7.72 -11.99 24.92
C GLU A 171 7.77 -13.53 25.02
N LEU A 172 8.48 -14.20 24.10
CA LEU A 172 8.67 -15.65 24.14
C LEU A 172 9.65 -16.11 25.23
N SER A 173 10.61 -15.26 25.59
CA SER A 173 11.61 -15.57 26.62
C SER A 173 11.10 -15.39 28.06
N GLU A 174 9.99 -14.68 28.22
CA GLU A 174 9.29 -14.49 29.50
C GLU A 174 8.23 -15.58 29.80
N LEU A 175 7.98 -16.51 28.86
CA LEU A 175 7.09 -17.68 28.99
C LEU A 175 7.82 -18.92 29.55
#